data_AF-A0AAW1NHV4-F1
#
_entry.id   AF-A0AAW1NHV4-F1
#
_cell.length_a   1.000
_cell.length_b   1.000
_cell.length_c   1.000
_cell.angle_alpha   90.00
_cell.angle_beta   90.00
_cell.angle_gamma   90.00
#
_symmetry.space_group_name_H-M   'P 1'
#
loop_
_entity.id
_entity.type
_entity.pdbx_description
1 polymer ?
#
loop_
_entity_poly.entity_id
_entity_poly.type
_entity_poly.pdbx_seq_one_letter_code
_entity_poly.pdbx_strand_id
1 'polypeptide(L)'
;MAGRVHLDGKPIKPISICMIGAGGFIGSHLCEKLMSETPHTVFAVDVYNDKIKHLLEPSSNPWANRIQFRRINIKHDSRLEGLIKMADLVSGPVVVADGMNGASMYELVRVGHDNLIGEIIRLGDSYSVTIQVYEETAGLMVNDPVLRTRKLSSDQEFLEIYLMVFRGH
;
A
#
# COMPACT_ATOMS: atom_id res chain seq x y z
N MET A 1 9.96 -22.87 19.83
CA MET A 1 8.97 -22.51 18.80
C MET A 1 9.70 -22.52 17.46
N ALA A 2 9.27 -23.33 16.49
CA ALA A 2 9.89 -23.33 15.17
C ALA A 2 9.55 -22.00 14.47
N GLY A 3 10.56 -21.20 14.13
CA GLY A 3 10.35 -19.93 13.43
C GLY A 3 9.70 -20.14 12.07
N ARG A 4 8.88 -19.19 11.60
CA ARG A 4 8.30 -19.23 10.26
C ARG A 4 9.43 -19.31 9.23
N VAL A 5 9.31 -20.27 8.31
CA VAL A 5 10.24 -20.50 7.20
C VAL A 5 9.54 -20.22 5.87
N HIS A 6 10.28 -19.76 4.89
CA HIS A 6 9.85 -19.68 3.50
C HIS A 6 9.48 -21.08 2.98
N LEU A 7 8.78 -21.13 1.83
CA LEU A 7 8.43 -22.40 1.15
C LEU A 7 9.67 -23.24 0.79
N ASP A 8 10.84 -22.61 0.69
CA ASP A 8 12.13 -23.27 0.47
C ASP A 8 12.83 -23.74 1.77
N GLY A 9 12.13 -23.65 2.91
CA GLY A 9 12.63 -24.06 4.22
C GLY A 9 13.62 -23.08 4.87
N LYS A 10 13.94 -21.95 4.24
CA LYS A 10 14.85 -20.96 4.82
C LYS A 10 14.14 -20.10 5.87
N PRO A 11 14.84 -19.66 6.93
CA PRO A 11 14.30 -18.68 7.87
C PRO A 11 13.88 -17.40 7.15
N ILE A 12 12.72 -16.85 7.50
CA ILE A 12 12.29 -15.55 6.98
C ILE A 12 13.26 -14.49 7.48
N LYS A 13 14.01 -13.86 6.57
CA LYS A 13 14.89 -12.75 6.91
C LYS A 13 14.05 -11.53 7.27
N PRO A 14 14.37 -10.83 8.38
CA PRO A 14 13.78 -9.53 8.65
C PRO A 14 14.03 -8.58 7.48
N ILE A 15 13.02 -7.79 7.12
CA ILE A 15 13.06 -6.78 6.08
C ILE A 15 12.40 -5.50 6.61
N SER A 16 12.64 -4.40 5.94
CA SER A 16 12.04 -3.10 6.21
C SER A 16 10.80 -2.88 5.33
N ILE A 17 9.69 -2.50 5.96
CA ILE A 17 8.40 -2.29 5.30
C ILE A 17 7.98 -0.84 5.48
N CYS A 18 7.76 -0.10 4.39
CA CYS A 18 7.10 1.20 4.43
C CYS A 18 5.59 1.01 4.40
N MET A 19 4.91 1.18 5.55
CA MET A 19 3.45 1.08 5.67
C MET A 19 2.80 2.44 5.42
N ILE A 20 2.24 2.66 4.24
CA ILE A 20 1.50 3.88 3.88
C ILE A 20 0.04 3.73 4.32
N GLY A 21 -0.49 4.73 5.04
CA GLY A 21 -1.83 4.67 5.62
C GLY A 21 -1.88 3.87 6.93
N ALA A 22 -0.78 3.87 7.69
CA ALA A 22 -0.64 3.08 8.92
C ALA A 22 -1.61 3.51 10.04
N GLY A 23 -2.12 4.74 10.02
CA GLY A 23 -3.15 5.25 10.94
C GLY A 23 -4.57 4.91 10.51
N GLY A 24 -4.77 4.40 9.28
CA GLY A 24 -6.04 3.93 8.75
C GLY A 24 -6.48 2.59 9.35
N PHE A 25 -7.73 2.18 9.11
CA PHE A 25 -8.30 0.94 9.69
C PHE A 25 -7.55 -0.33 9.29
N ILE A 26 -7.16 -0.45 8.01
CA ILE A 26 -6.43 -1.62 7.51
C ILE A 26 -4.95 -1.55 7.90
N GLY A 27 -4.33 -0.39 7.69
CA GLY A 27 -2.90 -0.20 7.98
C GLY A 27 -2.57 -0.42 9.46
N SER A 28 -3.43 0.04 10.38
CA SER A 28 -3.20 -0.16 11.81
C SER A 28 -3.23 -1.64 12.21
N HIS A 29 -4.20 -2.40 11.71
CA HIS A 29 -4.30 -3.83 12.01
C HIS A 29 -3.18 -4.65 11.36
N LEU A 30 -2.73 -4.24 10.16
CA LEU A 30 -1.58 -4.85 9.53
C LEU A 30 -0.29 -4.55 10.31
N CYS A 31 -0.12 -3.33 10.82
CA CYS A 31 0.97 -2.99 11.73
C CYS A 31 0.94 -3.87 12.99
N GLU A 32 -0.22 -4.08 13.61
CA GLU A 32 -0.38 -4.98 14.76
C GLU A 32 0.11 -6.39 14.44
N LYS A 33 -0.38 -6.99 13.34
CA LYS A 33 0.03 -8.34 12.92
C LYS A 33 1.51 -8.43 12.57
N LEU A 34 2.06 -7.45 11.88
CA LEU A 34 3.49 -7.40 11.55
C LEU A 34 4.34 -7.35 12.83
N MET A 35 3.89 -6.59 13.84
CA MET A 35 4.58 -6.51 15.12
C MET A 35 4.43 -7.80 15.94
N SER A 36 3.25 -8.42 15.98
CA SER A 36 3.05 -9.62 16.80
C SER A 36 3.57 -10.91 16.17
N GLU A 37 3.57 -11.02 14.84
CA GLU A 37 3.79 -12.30 14.15
C GLU A 37 5.07 -12.39 13.34
N THR A 38 5.77 -11.27 13.13
CA THR A 38 6.95 -11.22 12.26
C THR A 38 8.11 -10.47 12.90
N PRO A 39 9.36 -10.72 12.46
CA PRO A 39 10.51 -9.96 12.91
C PRO A 39 10.77 -8.70 12.06
N HIS A 40 9.89 -8.34 11.13
CA HIS A 40 10.08 -7.21 10.21
C HIS A 40 10.09 -5.87 10.95
N THR A 41 10.74 -4.88 10.33
CA THR A 41 10.68 -3.48 10.77
C THR A 41 9.70 -2.71 9.89
N VAL A 42 9.02 -1.72 10.47
CA VAL A 42 7.96 -0.95 9.83
C VAL A 42 8.22 0.55 9.97
N PHE A 43 8.29 1.24 8.83
CA PHE A 43 8.12 2.69 8.76
C PHE A 43 6.63 2.97 8.55
N ALA A 44 5.91 3.29 9.62
CA ALA A 44 4.49 3.62 9.59
C ALA A 44 4.30 5.08 9.14
N VAL A 45 3.79 5.29 7.94
CA VAL A 45 3.61 6.59 7.30
C VAL A 45 2.13 6.96 7.30
N ASP A 46 1.78 8.06 7.95
CA ASP A 46 0.43 8.64 7.95
C ASP A 46 0.45 10.10 8.46
N VAL A 47 -0.66 10.83 8.36
CA VAL A 47 -0.86 12.13 9.00
C VAL A 47 -1.29 11.98 10.46
N TYR A 48 -2.02 10.90 10.78
CA TYR A 48 -2.55 10.60 12.11
C TYR A 48 -2.10 9.22 12.59
N ASN A 49 -1.96 9.03 13.90
CA ASN A 49 -1.48 7.77 14.47
C ASN A 49 -2.37 7.20 15.57
N ASP A 50 -3.57 7.75 15.79
CA ASP A 50 -4.42 7.42 16.94
C ASP A 50 -4.65 5.91 17.09
N LYS A 51 -4.80 5.19 15.97
CA LYS A 51 -5.02 3.74 15.95
C LYS A 51 -3.77 2.90 16.23
N ILE A 52 -2.56 3.45 16.06
CA ILE A 52 -1.30 2.73 16.28
C ILE A 52 -0.49 3.28 17.46
N LYS A 53 -1.00 4.26 18.22
CA LYS A 53 -0.30 4.84 19.39
C LYS A 53 0.24 3.78 20.34
N HIS A 54 -0.57 2.77 20.63
CA HIS A 54 -0.21 1.64 21.51
C HIS A 54 0.96 0.80 21.00
N LEU A 55 1.24 0.80 19.68
CA LEU A 55 2.40 0.12 19.10
C LEU A 55 3.69 0.93 19.24
N LEU A 56 3.58 2.25 19.45
CA LEU A 56 4.71 3.19 19.48
C LEU A 56 5.20 3.49 20.90
N GLU A 57 4.45 3.10 21.93
CA GLU A 57 4.79 3.38 23.33
C GLU A 57 5.90 2.43 23.84
N PRO A 58 7.06 2.94 24.32
CA PRO A 58 8.22 2.11 24.66
C PRO A 58 8.02 1.22 25.90
N SER A 59 7.15 1.61 26.82
CA SER A 59 6.95 0.92 28.10
C SER A 59 6.09 -0.34 28.01
N SER A 60 5.48 -0.59 26.85
CA SER A 60 4.44 -1.62 26.72
C SER A 60 4.80 -2.78 25.79
N ASN A 61 5.89 -2.75 25.00
CA ASN A 61 6.04 -3.75 23.93
C ASN A 61 7.46 -4.17 23.50
N PRO A 62 7.67 -5.47 23.17
CA PRO A 62 8.95 -6.03 22.70
C PRO A 62 9.36 -5.59 21.28
N TRP A 63 8.58 -4.72 20.63
CA TRP A 63 8.80 -4.22 19.28
C TRP A 63 9.12 -2.72 19.21
N ALA A 64 9.46 -2.07 20.33
CA ALA A 64 9.76 -0.65 20.39
C ALA A 64 10.82 -0.16 19.36
N ASN A 65 11.76 -1.02 18.97
CA ASN A 65 12.78 -0.70 17.96
C ASN A 65 12.40 -1.12 16.53
N ARG A 66 11.24 -1.74 16.34
CA ARG A 66 10.82 -2.31 15.05
C ARG A 66 9.77 -1.48 14.33
N ILE A 67 9.04 -0.59 15.00
CA ILE A 67 8.08 0.29 14.33
C ILE A 67 8.41 1.76 14.60
N GLN A 68 8.43 2.56 13.54
CA GLN A 68 8.67 3.99 13.61
C GLN A 68 7.57 4.74 12.87
N PHE A 69 6.88 5.63 13.58
CA PHE A 69 5.88 6.50 12.96
C PHE A 69 6.52 7.72 12.29
N ARG A 70 6.09 7.99 11.06
CA ARG A 70 6.55 9.12 10.24
C ARG A 70 5.33 9.94 9.85
N ARG A 71 5.16 11.08 10.54
CA ARG A 71 4.10 12.02 10.24
C ARG A 71 4.36 12.72 8.90
N ILE A 72 3.71 12.26 7.84
CA ILE A 72 3.97 12.68 6.46
C ILE A 72 2.64 12.85 5.74
N ASN A 73 2.48 13.98 5.04
CA ASN A 73 1.38 14.16 4.12
C ASN A 73 1.75 13.52 2.79
N ILE A 74 1.10 12.41 2.46
CA ILE A 74 1.46 11.56 1.31
C ILE A 74 1.39 12.32 -0.02
N LYS A 75 0.53 13.35 -0.12
CA LYS A 75 0.30 14.07 -1.38
C LYS A 75 1.42 15.07 -1.76
N HIS A 76 2.17 15.61 -0.80
CA HIS A 76 3.04 16.79 -1.04
C HIS A 76 4.41 16.73 -0.36
N ASP A 77 4.80 15.58 0.21
CA ASP A 77 5.99 15.51 1.07
C ASP A 77 7.11 14.71 0.41
N SER A 78 8.17 15.42 0.02
CA SER A 78 9.36 14.86 -0.64
C SER A 78 10.11 13.84 0.22
N ARG A 79 9.87 13.80 1.54
CA ARG A 79 10.50 12.81 2.44
C ARG A 79 9.94 11.40 2.21
N LEU A 80 8.75 11.28 1.62
CA LEU A 80 8.14 9.98 1.32
C LEU A 80 8.97 9.18 0.33
N GLU A 81 9.47 9.81 -0.73
CA GLU A 81 10.34 9.13 -1.71
C GLU A 81 11.58 8.53 -1.04
N GLY A 82 12.17 9.25 -0.08
CA GLY A 82 13.30 8.75 0.68
C GLY A 82 12.95 7.50 1.48
N LEU A 83 11.79 7.46 2.13
CA LEU A 83 11.32 6.30 2.90
C LEU A 83 11.02 5.09 2.02
N ILE A 84 10.41 5.31 0.85
CA ILE A 84 10.15 4.26 -0.14
C ILE A 84 11.46 3.66 -0.61
N LYS A 85 12.45 4.49 -0.96
CA LYS A 85 13.79 4.03 -1.41
C LYS A 85 14.59 3.31 -0.33
N MET A 86 14.33 3.58 0.95
CA MET A 86 14.98 2.91 2.07
C MET A 86 14.31 1.60 2.48
N ALA A 87 13.07 1.34 2.05
CA ALA A 87 12.33 0.15 2.43
C ALA A 87 12.54 -0.99 1.42
N ASP A 88 12.64 -2.21 1.91
CA ASP A 88 12.68 -3.42 1.07
C ASP A 88 11.31 -3.71 0.44
N LEU A 89 10.23 -3.30 1.11
CA LEU A 89 8.84 -3.47 0.68
C LEU A 89 8.02 -2.22 1.02
N VAL A 90 7.09 -1.84 0.15
CA VAL A 90 6.07 -0.84 0.45
C VAL A 90 4.71 -1.55 0.57
N SER A 91 3.99 -1.29 1.67
CA SER A 91 2.65 -1.80 1.91
C SER A 91 1.71 -0.62 2.09
N GLY A 92 0.65 -0.55 1.30
CA GLY A 92 -0.36 0.50 1.34
C GLY A 92 -1.66 -0.04 0.73
N PRO A 93 -2.71 0.78 0.59
CA PRO A 93 -3.95 0.30 0.00
C PRO A 93 -3.69 -0.15 -1.45
N VAL A 94 -3.91 -1.44 -1.71
CA VAL A 94 -3.78 -2.05 -3.03
C VAL A 94 -5.17 -2.29 -3.58
N VAL A 95 -5.37 -1.95 -4.85
CA VAL A 95 -6.59 -2.18 -5.59
C VAL A 95 -6.32 -3.03 -6.82
N VAL A 96 -7.28 -3.87 -7.21
CA VAL A 96 -7.20 -4.65 -8.46
C VAL A 96 -8.24 -4.10 -9.43
N ALA A 97 -7.80 -3.83 -10.66
CA ALA A 97 -8.64 -3.31 -11.72
C ALA A 97 -8.58 -4.25 -12.94
N ASP A 98 -9.74 -4.63 -13.47
CA ASP A 98 -9.88 -5.49 -14.65
C ASP A 98 -10.09 -4.68 -15.93
N GLY A 99 -9.89 -5.25 -17.12
CA GLY A 99 -10.10 -4.51 -18.38
C GLY A 99 -9.05 -3.42 -18.65
N MET A 100 -7.90 -3.49 -17.97
CA MET A 100 -6.78 -2.56 -18.08
C MET A 100 -5.90 -2.86 -19.30
N ASN A 101 -6.53 -2.98 -20.46
CA ASN A 101 -5.89 -3.32 -21.73
C ASN A 101 -4.80 -2.31 -22.12
N GLY A 102 -3.59 -2.82 -22.36
CA GLY A 102 -2.43 -2.00 -22.71
C GLY A 102 -1.89 -1.17 -21.54
N ALA A 103 -2.32 -1.42 -20.30
CA ALA A 103 -1.68 -0.89 -19.11
C ALA A 103 -0.22 -1.33 -19.04
N SER A 104 0.64 -0.42 -18.58
CA SER A 104 2.06 -0.69 -18.41
C SER A 104 2.42 -0.73 -16.93
N MET A 105 3.42 -1.55 -16.62
CA MET A 105 4.03 -1.56 -15.30
C MET A 105 4.59 -0.17 -14.97
N TYR A 106 4.42 0.28 -13.73
CA TYR A 106 4.78 1.63 -13.23
C TYR A 106 3.97 2.78 -13.85
N GLU A 107 2.88 2.50 -14.56
CA GLU A 107 1.99 3.54 -15.08
C GLU A 107 1.18 4.19 -13.95
N LEU A 108 1.10 5.52 -13.96
CA LEU A 108 0.26 6.27 -13.04
C LEU A 108 -1.22 6.25 -13.47
N VAL A 109 -2.10 6.06 -12.50
CA VAL A 109 -3.55 5.97 -12.69
C VAL A 109 -4.29 6.83 -11.66
N ARG A 110 -5.57 7.06 -11.94
CA ARG A 110 -6.55 7.68 -11.04
C ARG A 110 -7.57 6.64 -10.63
N VAL A 111 -7.85 6.50 -9.34
CA VAL A 111 -8.70 5.45 -8.77
C VAL A 111 -9.89 6.08 -8.06
N GLY A 112 -11.07 5.59 -8.38
CA GLY A 112 -12.36 6.04 -7.86
C GLY A 112 -12.78 7.43 -8.29
N HIS A 113 -13.98 7.81 -7.84
CA HIS A 113 -14.58 9.11 -8.16
C HIS A 113 -13.76 10.30 -7.63
N ASP A 114 -13.02 10.08 -6.54
CA ASP A 114 -12.12 11.07 -5.95
C ASP A 114 -10.77 11.19 -6.69
N ASN A 115 -10.57 10.41 -7.76
CA ASN A 115 -9.38 10.46 -8.62
C ASN A 115 -8.06 10.26 -7.86
N LEU A 116 -8.06 9.31 -6.94
CA LEU A 116 -6.91 8.98 -6.09
C LEU A 116 -5.73 8.53 -6.94
N ILE A 117 -4.53 9.05 -6.68
CA ILE A 117 -3.31 8.66 -7.37
C ILE A 117 -2.96 7.22 -6.99
N GLY A 118 -2.73 6.40 -8.01
CA GLY A 118 -2.13 5.09 -7.85
C GLY A 118 -1.08 4.79 -8.91
N GLU A 119 -0.30 3.74 -8.67
CA GLU A 119 0.71 3.20 -9.59
C GLU A 119 0.43 1.73 -9.85
N ILE A 120 0.51 1.32 -11.12
CA ILE A 120 0.43 -0.10 -11.49
C ILE A 120 1.70 -0.82 -11.02
N ILE A 121 1.55 -1.69 -10.02
CA ILE A 121 2.63 -2.47 -9.41
C ILE A 121 2.68 -3.93 -9.87
N ARG A 122 1.68 -4.40 -10.63
CA ARG A 122 1.67 -5.73 -11.23
C ARG A 122 0.73 -5.77 -12.43
N LEU A 123 1.15 -6.48 -13.47
CA LEU A 123 0.26 -6.93 -14.55
C LEU A 123 -0.19 -8.35 -14.22
N GLY A 124 -1.51 -8.57 -14.18
CA GLY A 124 -2.11 -9.87 -13.94
C GLY A 124 -2.47 -10.59 -15.23
N ASP A 125 -3.09 -11.77 -15.08
CA ASP A 125 -3.63 -12.53 -16.19
C ASP A 125 -4.96 -11.92 -16.66
N SER A 126 -5.31 -12.11 -17.94
CA SER A 126 -6.61 -11.70 -18.50
C SER A 126 -6.95 -10.21 -18.29
N TYR A 127 -5.96 -9.32 -18.49
CA TYR A 127 -6.14 -7.87 -18.50
C TYR A 127 -6.44 -7.22 -17.13
N SER A 128 -6.14 -7.93 -16.05
CA SER A 128 -6.14 -7.40 -14.69
C SER A 128 -4.82 -6.70 -14.36
N VAL A 129 -4.86 -5.70 -13.49
CA VAL A 129 -3.65 -5.08 -12.92
C VAL A 129 -3.81 -4.83 -11.43
N THR A 130 -2.70 -4.88 -10.71
CA THR A 130 -2.63 -4.49 -9.30
C THR A 130 -2.09 -3.08 -9.22
N ILE A 131 -2.81 -2.20 -8.55
CA ILE A 131 -2.48 -0.79 -8.38
C ILE A 131 -2.25 -0.52 -6.90
N GLN A 132 -1.12 0.09 -6.58
CA GLN A 132 -0.90 0.66 -5.28
C GLN A 132 -1.47 2.07 -5.26
N VAL A 133 -2.48 2.33 -4.43
CA VAL A 133 -3.05 3.67 -4.24
C VAL A 133 -2.23 4.39 -3.18
N TYR A 134 -1.79 5.61 -3.48
CA TYR A 134 -0.98 6.40 -2.55
C TYR A 134 -1.84 7.23 -1.60
N GLU A 135 -3.12 7.41 -1.88
CA GLU A 135 -4.03 8.21 -1.07
C GLU A 135 -4.94 7.35 -0.18
N GLU A 136 -5.63 7.99 0.77
CA GLU A 136 -6.62 7.32 1.61
C GLU A 136 -7.75 6.74 0.74
N THR A 137 -7.95 5.43 0.83
CA THR A 137 -8.97 4.71 0.06
C THR A 137 -10.31 4.60 0.77
N ALA A 138 -10.51 5.36 1.85
CA ALA A 138 -11.80 5.44 2.53
C ALA A 138 -12.84 5.98 1.54
N GLY A 139 -13.90 5.20 1.32
CA GLY A 139 -14.96 5.56 0.37
C GLY A 139 -14.84 4.90 -1.00
N LEU A 140 -13.71 4.25 -1.34
CA LEU A 140 -13.63 3.45 -2.56
C LEU A 140 -14.58 2.25 -2.48
N MET A 141 -15.40 2.06 -3.50
CA MET A 141 -16.33 0.95 -3.63
C MET A 141 -15.94 0.01 -4.77
N VAL A 142 -16.39 -1.26 -4.68
CA VAL A 142 -16.36 -2.13 -5.85
C VAL A 142 -17.13 -1.43 -6.98
N ASN A 143 -16.60 -1.49 -8.19
CA ASN A 143 -17.08 -0.82 -9.40
C ASN A 143 -16.71 0.66 -9.55
N ASP A 144 -15.94 1.23 -8.63
CA ASP A 144 -15.37 2.56 -8.81
C ASP A 144 -14.42 2.61 -10.02
N PRO A 145 -14.34 3.74 -10.75
CA PRO A 145 -13.59 3.83 -11.99
C PRO A 145 -12.07 3.88 -11.76
N VAL A 146 -11.29 3.25 -12.64
CA VAL A 146 -9.84 3.47 -12.75
C VAL A 146 -9.49 4.10 -14.09
N LEU A 147 -8.91 5.30 -14.06
CA LEU A 147 -8.52 6.05 -15.24
C LEU A 147 -7.01 6.04 -15.43
N ARG A 148 -6.58 5.84 -16.67
CA ARG A 148 -5.17 5.83 -17.05
C ARG A 148 -4.72 7.22 -17.47
N THR A 149 -3.51 7.64 -17.09
CA THR A 149 -3.02 9.00 -17.34
C THR A 149 -2.21 9.17 -18.63
N ARG A 150 -2.39 8.30 -19.65
CA ARG A 150 -1.61 8.40 -20.89
C ARG A 150 -1.66 9.83 -21.47
N LYS A 151 -0.49 10.36 -21.82
CA LYS A 151 -0.37 11.59 -22.61
C LYS A 151 0.35 11.27 -23.91
N LEU A 152 -0.36 11.39 -25.03
CA LEU A 152 0.02 12.09 -26.27
C LEU A 152 -1.00 11.80 -27.39
N SER A 153 -2.05 12.62 -27.46
CA SER A 153 -2.68 13.21 -28.67
C SER A 153 -4.17 13.48 -28.41
N SER A 154 -4.56 14.75 -28.40
CA SER A 154 -5.89 15.39 -28.58
C SER A 154 -7.17 14.84 -27.95
N ASP A 155 -7.34 13.55 -27.73
CA ASP A 155 -8.61 12.92 -27.39
C ASP A 155 -8.45 12.15 -26.07
N GLN A 156 -9.08 12.70 -25.03
CA GLN A 156 -9.14 12.13 -23.70
C GLN A 156 -10.16 10.98 -23.73
N GLU A 157 -9.76 9.81 -24.24
CA GLU A 157 -10.59 8.61 -24.15
C GLU A 157 -10.55 8.06 -22.72
N PHE A 158 -11.65 8.28 -22.00
CA PHE A 158 -11.88 7.73 -20.68
C PHE A 158 -12.36 6.28 -20.83
N LEU A 159 -11.51 5.30 -20.51
CA LEU A 159 -11.96 3.93 -20.28
C LEU A 159 -12.41 3.83 -18.82
N GLU A 160 -13.72 3.70 -18.61
CA GLU A 160 -14.27 3.33 -17.31
C GLU A 160 -13.99 1.86 -17.05
N ILE A 161 -13.28 1.59 -15.96
CA ILE A 161 -12.85 0.26 -15.57
C ILE A 161 -13.26 0.03 -14.12
N TYR A 162 -14.00 -1.06 -13.90
CA TYR A 162 -14.60 -1.41 -12.62
C TYR A 162 -13.56 -1.95 -11.63
N LEU A 163 -13.48 -1.31 -10.46
CA LEU A 163 -12.65 -1.73 -9.33
C LEU A 163 -13.15 -3.06 -8.70
N MET A 164 -12.31 -4.08 -8.59
CA MET A 164 -12.62 -5.31 -7.85
C MET A 164 -11.78 -5.35 -6.55
N VAL A 165 -12.36 -4.90 -5.43
CA VAL A 165 -11.71 -4.99 -4.11
C VAL A 165 -11.88 -6.40 -3.57
N PHE A 166 -10.83 -7.23 -3.67
CA PHE A 166 -10.80 -8.48 -2.91
C PHE A 166 -10.45 -8.20 -1.44
N ARG A 167 -11.39 -8.49 -0.55
CA ARG A 167 -11.10 -8.78 0.86
C ARG A 167 -10.22 -10.03 0.93
N GLY A 168 -9.18 -9.99 1.77
CA GLY A 168 -8.39 -11.17 2.08
C GLY A 168 -9.28 -12.28 2.65
N HIS A 169 -9.20 -13.47 2.07
CA HIS A 169 -9.46 -14.72 2.77
C HIS A 169 -8.17 -15.19 3.45
#